data_AF-A0A7C5ATM5-F1
#
_entry.id   AF-A0A7C5ATM5-F1
#
_cell.length_a   1.000
_cell.length_b   1.000
_cell.length_c   1.000
_cell.angle_alpha   90.00
_cell.angle_beta   90.00
_cell.angle_gamma   90.00
#
_symmetry.space_group_name_H-M   'P 1'
#
loop_
_entity.id
_entity.type
_entity.pdbx_description
1 polymer ?
#
loop_
_entity_poly.entity_id
_entity_poly.type
_entity_poly.pdbx_seq_one_letter_code
_entity_poly.pdbx_strand_id
1 'polypeptide(L)' 'MSKLRVSIVGGSGYAGGELVRILLGHPYVEIAQVTSESAAGHYIHTRHPNLRKVTDLK' A
#
# COMPACT_ATOMS: atom_id res chain seq x y z
N MET A 1 -18.77 -5.86 -10.84
CA MET A 1 -17.63 -5.28 -11.59
C MET A 1 -16.34 -5.94 -11.10
N SER A 2 -15.42 -6.30 -12.00
CA SER A 2 -14.10 -6.81 -11.64
C SER A 2 -13.24 -5.68 -11.03
N LYS A 3 -12.46 -5.97 -9.99
CA LYS A 3 -11.53 -4.99 -9.40
C LYS A 3 -10.36 -4.72 -10.35
N LEU A 4 -9.92 -3.47 -10.42
CA LEU A 4 -8.68 -3.08 -11.08
C LEU A 4 -7.50 -3.46 -10.17
N ARG A 5 -6.57 -4.25 -10.70
CA ARG A 5 -5.34 -4.63 -10.00
C ARG A 5 -4.28 -3.56 -10.24
N VAL A 6 -3.71 -3.03 -9.16
CA VAL A 6 -2.73 -1.94 -9.21
C VAL A 6 -1.49 -2.26 -8.38
N SER A 7 -0.35 -1.69 -8.78
CA SER A 7 0.89 -1.72 -7.99
C SER A 7 1.36 -0.29 -7.72
N ILE A 8 1.94 -0.08 -6.54
CA ILE A 8 2.38 1.24 -6.08
C ILE A 8 3.89 1.23 -5.92
N VAL A 9 4.58 2.02 -6.73
CA VAL A 9 6.03 2.23 -6.64
C VAL A 9 6.31 3.44 -5.76
N GLY A 10 7.17 3.28 -4.74
CA GLY A 10 7.47 4.34 -3.78
C GLY A 10 6.54 4.38 -2.57
N GLY A 11 6.02 3.22 -2.13
CA GLY A 11 5.07 3.13 -1.01
C GLY A 11 5.59 3.64 0.34
N SER A 12 6.91 3.74 0.52
CA SER A 12 7.50 4.31 1.73
C SER A 12 7.40 5.83 1.84
N GLY A 13 7.12 6.53 0.73
CA GLY A 13 6.93 7.99 0.73
C GLY A 13 5.54 8.37 1.25
N TYR A 14 5.35 9.65 1.59
CA TYR A 14 4.06 10.15 2.09
C TYR A 14 2.92 9.99 1.07
N ALA A 15 3.18 10.34 -0.19
CA ALA A 15 2.20 10.18 -1.26
C ALA A 15 1.85 8.69 -1.48
N GLY A 16 2.86 7.80 -1.45
CA GLY A 16 2.65 6.36 -1.59
C GLY A 16 1.84 5.76 -0.45
N GLY A 17 2.15 6.12 0.80
CA GLY A 17 1.42 5.68 1.98
C GLY A 17 -0.05 6.13 1.98
N GLU A 18 -0.30 7.39 1.62
CA GLU A 18 -1.66 7.91 1.53
C GLU A 18 -2.45 7.29 0.37
N LEU A 19 -1.80 7.04 -0.77
CA LEU A 19 -2.43 6.32 -1.86
C LEU A 19 -2.84 4.90 -1.42
N VAL A 20 -1.97 4.20 -0.68
CA VAL A 20 -2.32 2.89 -0.10
C VAL A 20 -3.51 3.00 0.85
N ARG A 21 -3.49 3.98 1.78
CA ARG A 21 -4.58 4.18 2.74
C ARG A 21 -5.94 4.37 2.05
N ILE A 22 -5.96 5.16 0.99
CA ILE A 22 -7.19 5.43 0.22
C ILE A 22 -7.62 4.17 -0.56
N LEU A 23 -6.70 3.53 -1.27
CA LEU A 23 -7.03 2.41 -2.16
C LEU A 23 -7.38 1.11 -1.41
N LEU A 24 -6.90 0.91 -0.19
CA LEU A 24 -7.31 -0.22 0.66
C LEU A 24 -8.83 -0.24 0.93
N GLY A 25 -9.48 0.92 0.95
CA GLY A 25 -10.92 1.04 1.14
C GLY A 25 -11.72 1.14 -0.16
N HIS A 26 -11.08 1.11 -1.33
CA HIS A 26 -11.75 1.40 -2.59
C HIS A 26 -12.47 0.16 -3.17
N PRO A 27 -13.78 0.22 -3.46
CA PRO A 27 -14.58 -0.97 -3.81
C PRO A 27 -14.17 -1.65 -5.11
N TYR A 28 -13.54 -0.89 -6.02
CA TYR A 28 -13.16 -1.37 -7.36
C TYR A 28 -11.65 -1.53 -7.55
N VAL A 29 -10.84 -1.48 -6.50
CA VAL A 29 -9.38 -1.61 -6.59
C VAL A 29 -8.89 -2.74 -5.69
N GLU A 30 -7.86 -3.43 -6.18
CA GLU A 30 -7.08 -4.39 -5.41
C GLU A 30 -5.61 -4.02 -5.55
N ILE A 31 -4.93 -3.78 -4.43
CA ILE A 31 -3.49 -3.51 -4.42
C ILE A 31 -2.77 -4.86 -4.51
N ALA A 32 -2.11 -5.11 -5.63
CA ALA A 32 -1.36 -6.33 -5.86
C ALA A 32 0.03 -6.27 -5.19
N GLN A 33 0.70 -5.11 -5.29
CA GLN A 33 2.04 -4.91 -4.73
C GLN A 33 2.27 -3.45 -4.32
N VAL A 34 3.12 -3.28 -3.32
CA VAL A 34 3.74 -2.01 -2.96
C VAL A 34 5.25 -2.21 -2.98
N THR A 35 6.01 -1.25 -3.50
CA THR A 35 7.47 -1.37 -3.58
C THR A 35 8.16 -0.12 -3.06
N SER A 36 9.37 -0.30 -2.53
CA SER A 36 10.26 0.77 -2.09
C SER A 36 11.70 0.27 -2.16
N GLU A 37 12.63 1.11 -2.62
CA GLU A 37 14.06 0.80 -2.58
C GLU A 37 14.60 0.80 -1.15
N SER A 38 14.19 1.77 -0.33
CA SER A 38 14.73 1.99 1.02
C SER A 38 14.03 1.18 2.11
N ALA A 39 12.93 0.51 1.79
CA ALA A 39 12.14 -0.28 2.73
C ALA A 39 11.76 -1.67 2.18
N ALA A 40 12.46 -2.18 1.17
CA ALA A 40 12.20 -3.49 0.59
C ALA A 40 12.12 -4.60 1.67
N GLY A 41 11.12 -5.48 1.53
CA GLY A 41 10.90 -6.62 2.41
C GLY A 41 10.27 -6.30 3.79
N HIS A 42 10.15 -5.03 4.15
CA HIS A 42 9.47 -4.60 5.38
C HIS A 42 7.98 -4.42 5.13
N TYR A 43 7.15 -4.60 6.15
CA TYR A 43 5.73 -4.27 6.03
C TYR A 43 5.52 -2.77 5.84
N ILE A 44 4.54 -2.38 5.03
CA ILE A 44 4.22 -0.96 4.79
C ILE A 44 3.90 -0.21 6.09
N HIS A 45 3.27 -0.89 7.05
CA HIS A 45 2.91 -0.34 8.34
C HIS A 45 4.10 -0.09 9.29
N THR A 46 5.32 -0.44 8.88
CA THR A 46 6.56 -0.05 9.57
C THR A 46 6.87 1.43 9.38
N ARG A 47 6.61 1.97 8.17
CA ARG A 47 6.75 3.40 7.83
C ARG A 47 5.46 4.18 8.00
N HIS A 48 4.31 3.52 7.87
CA HIS A 48 2.97 4.11 7.99
C HIS A 48 2.19 3.44 9.14
N PRO A 49 2.42 3.79 10.41
CA PRO A 49 1.82 3.11 11.58
C PRO A 49 0.29 3.09 11.61
N ASN A 50 -0.35 4.06 10.95
CA ASN A 50 -1.80 4.12 10.74
C ASN A 50 -2.36 2.94 9.92
N LEU A 51 -1.50 2.21 9.20
CA LEU A 51 -1.87 1.02 8.43
C LEU A 51 -1.69 -0.30 9.22
N ARG A 52 -1.21 -0.25 10.48
CA ARG A 52 -1.09 -1.44 11.33
C ARG A 52 -2.45 -2.09 11.54
N LYS A 53 -2.52 -3.42 11.41
CA LYS A 53 -3.76 -4.22 11.50
C LYS A 53 -4.80 -3.88 10.41
N VAL A 54 -4.46 -3.02 9.44
CA VAL A 54 -5.31 -2.71 8.27
C VAL A 54 -4.86 -3.54 7.07
N THR A 55 -3.56 -3.76 6.91
CA THR A 55 -2.99 -4.54 5.80
C THR A 55 -1.66 -5.19 6.18
N ASP A 56 -1.34 -6.31 5.51
CA ASP A 56 -0.07 -7.04 5.62
C ASP A 56 0.82 -6.86 4.36
N LEU A 57 0.53 -5.85 3.54
CA LEU A 57 1.37 -5.50 2.39
C LEU A 57 2.78 -5.15 2.86
N LYS A 58 3.76 -5.62 2.08
CA LYS A 58 5.18 -5.28 2.22
C LYS A 58 5.53 -4.20 1.22
#